data_AF-A0A4Q3C1W7-F1
#
_entry.id   AF-A0A4Q3C1W7-F1
#
_cell.length_a   1.000
_cell.length_b   1.000
_cell.length_c   1.000
_cell.angle_alpha   90.00
_cell.angle_beta   90.00
_cell.angle_gamma   90.00
#
_symmetry.space_group_name_H-M   'P 1'
#
loop_
_entity.id
_entity.type
_entity.pdbx_description
1 polymer ?
#
loop_
_entity_poly.entity_id
_entity_poly.type
_entity_poly.pdbx_seq_one_letter_code
_entity_poly.pdbx_strand_id
1 'polypeptide(L)'
;MTIDLSEYEAGDKLDGDYRKALKKLQKRLERIHYAHIIHGHRSIVMFEGWDAAGKGGIIERLTAGWDPRFFHVWPISAPSAAEKKHDFLWRFRKRLPVPREIAIFDRSWYGRVLVERVEGFAT
;
A
#
# COMPACT_ATOMS: atom_id res chain seq x y z
N MET A 1 2.32 -14.40 -19.94
CA MET A 1 2.41 -12.95 -20.07
C MET A 1 3.65 -12.52 -19.31
N THR A 2 4.64 -11.97 -20.00
CA THR A 2 5.88 -11.47 -19.38
C THR A 2 5.71 -9.98 -19.19
N ILE A 3 6.09 -9.46 -18.02
CA ILE A 3 6.10 -8.02 -17.74
C ILE A 3 7.56 -7.57 -17.86
N ASP A 4 7.82 -6.60 -18.73
CA ASP A 4 9.10 -5.92 -18.82
C ASP A 4 8.98 -4.57 -18.09
N LEU A 5 9.76 -4.37 -17.03
CA LEU A 5 9.70 -3.14 -16.23
C LEU A 5 10.25 -1.92 -16.97
N SER A 6 11.12 -2.14 -17.97
CA SER A 6 11.73 -1.05 -18.75
C SER A 6 10.68 -0.23 -19.52
N GLU A 7 9.55 -0.85 -19.88
CA GLU A 7 8.40 -0.20 -20.52
C GLU A 7 7.70 0.82 -19.60
N TYR A 8 7.98 0.80 -18.28
CA TYR A 8 7.29 1.61 -17.26
C TYR A 8 8.23 2.53 -16.48
N GLU A 9 9.52 2.61 -16.83
CA GLU A 9 10.49 3.44 -16.12
C GLU A 9 10.29 4.95 -16.36
N ALA A 10 9.79 5.32 -17.54
CA ALA A 10 9.49 6.70 -17.91
C ALA A 10 7.97 6.90 -17.99
N GLY A 11 7.40 7.57 -16.98
CA GLY A 11 6.04 8.06 -17.03
C GLY A 11 5.97 9.48 -17.61
N ASP A 12 4.80 9.85 -18.12
CA ASP A 12 4.54 11.23 -18.51
C ASP A 12 4.72 12.16 -17.31
N LYS A 13 5.39 13.30 -17.56
CA LYS A 13 5.45 14.37 -16.56
C LYS A 13 4.03 14.88 -16.33
N LEU A 14 3.71 15.19 -15.08
CA LEU A 14 2.44 15.86 -14.78
C LEU A 14 2.43 17.23 -15.44
N ASP A 15 1.54 17.43 -16.41
CA ASP A 15 1.29 18.74 -16.98
C ASP A 15 0.51 19.63 -16.00
N GLY A 16 0.95 20.88 -15.86
CA GLY A 16 0.28 21.90 -15.05
C GLY A 16 0.63 21.91 -13.56
N ASP A 17 -0.29 22.45 -12.75
CA ASP A 17 -0.05 22.68 -11.31
C ASP A 17 -0.31 21.40 -10.48
N TYR A 18 0.77 20.81 -9.98
CA TYR A 18 0.75 19.66 -9.08
C TYR A 18 -0.16 19.83 -7.87
N ARG A 19 -0.12 20.98 -7.19
CA ARG A 19 -0.92 21.20 -5.97
C ARG A 19 -2.41 21.23 -6.31
N LYS A 20 -2.76 21.85 -7.44
CA LYS A 20 -4.14 21.87 -7.93
C LYS A 20 -4.62 20.47 -8.31
N ALA A 21 -3.80 19.70 -9.03
CA ALA A 21 -4.11 18.32 -9.42
C ALA A 21 -4.26 17.41 -8.20
N LEU A 22 -3.33 17.49 -7.25
CA LEU A 22 -3.34 16.73 -6.00
C LEU A 22 -4.62 17.02 -5.20
N LYS A 23 -4.96 18.29 -4.98
CA LYS A 23 -6.17 18.67 -4.24
C LYS A 23 -7.44 18.12 -4.90
N LYS A 24 -7.50 18.14 -6.24
CA LYS A 24 -8.63 17.55 -7.00
C LYS A 24 -8.71 16.04 -6.79
N LEU A 25 -7.57 15.34 -6.82
CA LEU A 25 -7.50 13.90 -6.63
C LEU A 25 -7.86 13.50 -5.20
N GLN A 26 -7.34 14.19 -4.19
CA GLN A 26 -7.66 13.94 -2.77
C GLN A 26 -9.16 14.08 -2.49
N LYS A 27 -9.82 15.09 -3.06
CA LYS A 27 -11.27 15.24 -2.95
C LYS A 27 -12.04 14.07 -3.58
N ARG A 28 -11.52 13.49 -4.66
CA ARG A 28 -12.11 12.29 -5.28
C ARG A 28 -11.87 11.05 -4.42
N LEU A 29 -10.67 10.89 -3.88
CA LEU A 29 -10.30 9.79 -2.99
C LEU A 29 -11.13 9.81 -1.69
N GLU A 30 -11.38 10.98 -1.10
CA GLU A 30 -12.26 11.15 0.05
C GLU A 30 -13.68 10.66 -0.23
N ARG A 31 -14.25 10.98 -1.41
CA ARG A 31 -15.57 10.48 -1.81
C ARG A 31 -15.60 8.96 -1.97
N ILE A 32 -14.52 8.37 -2.51
CA ILE A 32 -14.39 6.91 -2.63
C ILE A 32 -14.30 6.27 -1.25
N HIS A 33 -13.52 6.85 -0.33
CA HIS A 33 -13.41 6.40 1.05
C HIS A 33 -14.77 6.43 1.75
N TYR A 34 -15.52 7.52 1.61
CA TYR A 34 -16.87 7.62 2.13
C TYR A 34 -17.81 6.56 1.52
N ALA A 35 -17.73 6.32 0.22
CA ALA A 35 -18.49 5.26 -0.46
C ALA A 35 -18.17 3.87 0.11
N HIS A 36 -16.90 3.57 0.40
CA HIS A 36 -16.52 2.34 1.07
C HIS A 36 -17.19 2.17 2.44
N ILE A 37 -17.25 3.25 3.22
CA ILE A 37 -17.87 3.25 4.55
C ILE A 37 -19.38 3.00 4.45
N ILE A 38 -20.10 3.74 3.62
CA ILE A 38 -21.57 3.64 3.55
C ILE A 38 -22.04 2.31 2.94
N HIS A 39 -21.26 1.75 2.00
CA HIS A 39 -21.60 0.50 1.32
C HIS A 39 -20.96 -0.75 1.94
N GLY A 40 -20.19 -0.62 3.02
CA GLY A 40 -19.62 -1.78 3.72
C GLY A 40 -18.48 -2.47 2.99
N HIS A 41 -17.86 -1.81 2.00
CA HIS A 41 -16.76 -2.39 1.24
C HIS A 41 -15.46 -2.42 2.04
N ARG A 42 -14.54 -3.31 1.64
CA ARG A 42 -13.20 -3.41 2.21
C ARG A 42 -12.17 -3.53 1.10
N SER A 43 -11.01 -2.93 1.29
CA SER A 43 -9.95 -2.90 0.28
C SER A 43 -8.56 -3.01 0.89
N ILE A 44 -7.64 -3.57 0.10
CA ILE A 44 -6.23 -3.64 0.43
C ILE A 44 -5.47 -2.84 -0.62
N VAL A 45 -4.60 -1.93 -0.17
CA VAL A 45 -3.67 -1.18 -1.01
C VAL A 45 -2.26 -1.55 -0.57
N MET A 46 -1.40 -1.94 -1.50
CA MET A 46 -0.05 -2.40 -1.19
C MET A 46 0.96 -1.55 -1.94
N PHE A 47 1.91 -1.00 -1.19
CA PHE A 47 3.03 -0.24 -1.74
C PHE A 47 4.30 -1.08 -1.68
N GLU A 48 4.84 -1.40 -2.84
CA GLU A 48 6.15 -2.01 -3.01
C GLU A 48 7.07 -1.08 -3.79
N GLY A 49 8.37 -1.29 -3.67
CA GLY A 49 9.39 -0.52 -4.39
C GLY A 49 10.65 -0.36 -3.56
N TRP A 50 11.68 0.19 -4.19
CA TRP A 50 12.97 0.45 -3.59
C TRP A 50 12.89 1.36 -2.35
N ASP A 51 13.94 1.31 -1.54
CA ASP A 51 14.12 2.30 -0.49
C ASP A 51 14.27 3.71 -1.08
N ALA A 52 13.72 4.70 -0.38
CA ALA A 52 13.59 6.08 -0.83
C ALA A 52 12.76 6.30 -2.12
N ALA A 53 12.04 5.29 -2.66
CA ALA A 53 11.18 5.45 -3.83
C ALA A 53 9.92 6.33 -3.64
N GLY A 54 9.74 6.94 -2.46
CA GLY A 54 8.62 7.86 -2.18
C GLY A 54 7.33 7.22 -1.66
N LYS A 55 7.33 5.92 -1.31
CA LYS A 55 6.15 5.19 -0.79
C LYS A 55 5.45 5.91 0.36
N GLY A 56 6.19 6.24 1.42
CA GLY A 56 5.64 6.93 2.59
C GLY A 56 5.03 8.28 2.23
N GLY A 57 5.66 9.02 1.31
CA GLY A 57 5.12 10.26 0.80
C GLY A 57 3.78 10.05 0.09
N ILE A 58 3.65 9.04 -0.77
CA ILE A 58 2.39 8.72 -1.45
C ILE A 58 1.30 8.34 -0.45
N ILE A 59 1.61 7.50 0.55
CA ILE A 59 0.67 7.07 1.59
C ILE A 59 0.13 8.28 2.38
N GLU A 60 1.01 9.22 2.73
CA GLU A 60 0.63 10.47 3.41
C GLU A 60 -0.38 11.28 2.56
N ARG A 61 -0.12 11.47 1.26
CA ARG A 61 -1.04 12.23 0.38
C ARG A 61 -2.34 11.48 0.15
N LEU A 62 -2.31 10.15 0.04
CA LEU A 62 -3.48 9.29 -0.15
C LEU A 62 -4.48 9.45 1.01
N THR A 63 -3.96 9.49 2.23
CA THR A 63 -4.76 9.42 3.46
C THR A 63 -5.10 10.79 4.08
N ALA A 64 -4.53 11.89 3.56
CA ALA A 64 -4.62 13.23 4.16
C ALA A 64 -6.04 13.75 4.45
N GLY A 65 -7.06 13.28 3.72
CA GLY A 65 -8.46 13.71 3.90
C GLY A 65 -9.41 12.58 4.34
N TRP A 66 -8.87 11.41 4.72
CA TRP A 66 -9.68 10.26 5.06
C TRP A 66 -10.04 10.23 6.55
N ASP A 67 -11.20 9.67 6.88
CA ASP A 67 -11.57 9.40 8.27
C ASP A 67 -10.66 8.28 8.83
N PRO A 68 -9.82 8.58 9.84
CA PRO A 68 -8.80 7.67 10.36
C PRO A 68 -9.37 6.43 11.06
N ARG A 69 -10.68 6.39 11.33
CA ARG A 69 -11.34 5.22 11.92
C ARG A 69 -11.56 4.08 10.93
N PHE A 70 -11.48 4.37 9.63
CA PHE A 70 -11.84 3.45 8.57
C PHE A 70 -10.66 3.09 7.65
N PHE A 71 -9.43 3.40 8.07
CA PHE A 71 -8.25 2.87 7.40
C PHE A 71 -7.12 2.61 8.39
N HIS A 72 -6.23 1.69 8.02
CA HIS A 72 -5.03 1.38 8.78
C HIS A 72 -3.82 1.34 7.87
N VAL A 73 -2.74 2.02 8.26
CA VAL A 73 -1.44 1.91 7.60
C VAL A 73 -0.58 0.91 8.38
N TRP A 74 -0.11 -0.12 7.68
CA TRP A 74 0.71 -1.21 8.22
C TRP A 74 2.11 -1.18 7.61
N PRO A 75 3.09 -0.57 8.28
CA PRO A 75 4.48 -0.74 7.92
C PRO A 75 4.94 -2.18 8.16
N ILE A 76 5.54 -2.80 7.15
CA ILE A 76 6.01 -4.19 7.20
C ILE A 76 7.53 -4.20 7.30
N SER A 77 8.03 -4.56 8.49
CA SER A 77 9.45 -4.81 8.77
C SER A 77 9.78 -6.31 8.74
N ALA A 78 11.03 -6.67 9.02
CA ALA A 78 11.44 -8.06 9.19
C ALA A 78 10.56 -8.79 10.23
N PRO A 79 10.22 -10.08 10.02
CA PRO A 79 9.35 -10.81 10.93
C PRO A 79 9.98 -10.97 12.31
N SER A 80 9.20 -10.72 13.35
CA SER A 80 9.55 -10.98 14.75
C SER A 80 9.72 -12.46 15.05
N ALA A 81 10.33 -12.78 16.20
CA ALA A 81 10.49 -14.17 16.65
C ALA A 81 9.15 -14.91 16.82
N ALA A 82 8.08 -14.21 17.18
CA ALA A 82 6.73 -14.78 17.27
C ALA A 82 6.16 -15.05 15.87
N GLU A 83 6.27 -14.09 14.94
CA GLU A 83 5.78 -14.27 13.56
C GLU A 83 6.51 -15.41 12.84
N LYS A 84 7.81 -15.61 13.08
CA LYS A 84 8.60 -16.72 12.52
C LYS A 84 8.15 -18.11 12.99
N LYS A 85 7.36 -18.22 14.06
CA LYS A 85 6.78 -19.49 14.53
C LYS A 85 5.49 -19.86 13.79
N HIS A 86 4.98 -18.99 12.93
CA HIS A 86 3.79 -19.23 12.12
C HIS A 86 4.15 -19.28 10.62
N ASP A 87 3.19 -19.69 9.78
CA ASP A 87 3.36 -19.54 8.34
C ASP A 87 3.51 -18.07 7.96
N PHE A 88 4.26 -17.78 6.90
CA PHE A 88 4.66 -16.40 6.56
C PHE A 88 3.48 -15.45 6.34
N LEU A 89 2.34 -15.97 5.85
CA LEU A 89 1.14 -15.17 5.60
C LEU A 89 0.38 -14.81 6.88
N TRP A 90 0.64 -15.50 8.00
CA TRP A 90 -0.06 -15.29 9.26
C TRP A 90 -0.05 -13.82 9.70
N ARG A 91 1.12 -13.19 9.68
CA ARG A 91 1.28 -11.78 10.11
C ARG A 91 0.47 -10.79 9.29
N PHE A 92 0.23 -11.11 8.01
CA PHE A 92 -0.55 -10.27 7.10
C PHE A 92 -2.04 -10.56 7.21
N ARG A 93 -2.43 -11.84 7.37
CA ARG A 93 -3.83 -12.23 7.59
C ARG A 93 -4.43 -11.57 8.82
N LYS A 94 -3.63 -11.35 9.86
CA LYS A 94 -4.03 -10.63 11.09
C LYS A 94 -4.31 -9.13 10.86
N ARG A 95 -3.93 -8.59 9.71
CA ARG A 95 -4.02 -7.15 9.35
C ARG A 95 -4.97 -6.91 8.16
N LEU A 96 -5.71 -7.93 7.73
CA LEU A 96 -6.72 -7.79 6.68
C LEU A 96 -7.85 -6.88 7.18
N PRO A 97 -8.39 -6.01 6.31
CA PRO A 97 -9.44 -5.07 6.70
C PRO A 97 -10.74 -5.79 7.01
N VAL A 98 -11.46 -5.31 8.02
CA VAL A 98 -12.86 -5.70 8.23
C VAL A 98 -13.78 -4.88 7.31
N PRO A 99 -15.10 -5.17 7.21
CA PRO A 99 -15.99 -4.34 6.40
C PRO A 99 -15.87 -2.86 6.75
N ARG A 100 -15.93 -1.99 5.73
CA ARG A 100 -15.77 -0.53 5.80
C ARG A 100 -14.33 -0.02 5.89
N GLU A 101 -13.36 -0.91 6.03
CA GLU A 101 -11.96 -0.52 6.21
C GLU A 101 -11.11 -0.65 4.95
N ILE A 102 -10.09 0.20 4.86
CA ILE A 102 -8.99 0.08 3.92
C ILE A 102 -7.71 -0.26 4.68
N ALA A 103 -7.08 -1.38 4.36
CA ALA A 103 -5.74 -1.69 4.86
C ALA A 103 -4.69 -1.24 3.84
N ILE A 104 -3.77 -0.37 4.25
CA ILE A 104 -2.65 0.12 3.45
C ILE A 104 -1.38 -0.54 3.97
N PHE A 105 -0.75 -1.38 3.14
CA PHE A 105 0.51 -2.03 3.46
C PHE A 105 1.68 -1.23 2.87
N ASP A 106 2.59 -0.75 3.71
CA ASP A 106 3.89 -0.23 3.29
C ASP A 106 4.92 -1.36 3.37
N ARG A 107 5.25 -1.91 2.20
CA ARG A 107 5.74 -3.28 1.97
C ARG A 107 4.71 -4.35 2.38
N SER A 108 4.87 -5.56 1.87
CA SER A 108 3.82 -6.58 1.96
C SER A 108 4.37 -8.01 1.89
N TRP A 109 3.49 -8.99 1.69
CA TRP A 109 3.88 -10.38 1.46
C TRP A 109 4.72 -10.58 0.18
N TYR A 110 4.71 -9.62 -0.76
CA TYR A 110 5.62 -9.63 -1.91
C TYR A 110 7.10 -9.58 -1.50
N GLY A 111 7.42 -9.07 -0.30
CA GLY A 111 8.77 -9.11 0.25
C GLY A 111 9.42 -10.49 0.21
N ARG A 112 8.62 -11.57 0.33
CA ARG A 112 9.10 -12.96 0.25
C ARG A 112 9.70 -13.32 -1.11
N VAL A 113 9.11 -12.81 -2.19
CA VAL A 113 9.57 -13.08 -3.58
C VAL A 113 10.41 -11.94 -4.15
N LEU A 114 10.59 -10.86 -3.39
CA LEU A 114 11.44 -9.72 -3.70
C LEU A 114 12.72 -9.78 -2.85
N VAL A 115 12.79 -9.00 -1.77
CA VAL A 115 14.01 -8.87 -0.94
C VAL A 115 14.43 -10.21 -0.33
N GLU A 116 13.51 -11.00 0.21
CA GLU A 116 13.90 -12.28 0.85
C GLU A 116 14.43 -13.29 -0.17
N ARG A 117 13.98 -13.23 -1.42
CA ARG A 117 14.52 -14.05 -2.51
C ARG A 117 15.94 -13.61 -2.88
N VAL A 118 16.17 -12.31 -3.06
CA VAL A 118 17.47 -11.76 -3.44
C VAL A 118 18.51 -11.99 -2.34
N GLU A 119 18.12 -11.81 -1.08
CA GLU A 119 18.98 -11.99 0.09
C GLU A 119 19.09 -13.46 0.57
N GLY A 120 18.38 -14.39 -0.06
CA GLY A 120 18.40 -15.81 0.32
C GLY A 120 17.75 -16.13 1.67
N PHE A 121 16.84 -15.28 2.16
CA PHE A 121 16.08 -15.51 3.39
C PHE A 121 14.88 -16.45 3.20
N ALA A 122 14.45 -16.67 1.96
CA ALA A 122 13.39 -17.59 1.59
C ALA A 122 13.81 -18.48 0.41
N THR A 123 13.32 -19.72 0.43
CA THR A 123 13.40 -20.70 -0.67
C THR A 123 12.01 -21.04 -1.18
#